data_AF-A0A7K2QJ93-F1
#
_entry.id   AF-A0A7K2QJ93-F1
#
_cell.length_a   1.000
_cell.length_b   1.000
_cell.length_c   1.000
_cell.angle_alpha   90.00
_cell.angle_beta   90.00
_cell.angle_gamma   90.00
#
_symmetry.space_group_name_H-M   'P 1'
#
loop_
_entity.id
_entity.type
_entity.pdbx_description
1 polymer ?
#
loop_
_entity_poly.entity_id
_entity_poly.type
_entity_poly.pdbx_seq_one_letter_code
_entity_poly.pdbx_strand_id
1 'polypeptide(L)'
;MTMRDLLLEVAHTYDQKAGTRAEVPGQQVLRSVSSREDLGVAEGWSVAGYGGNGSAAKAPWIGVFDLKINTDPKTGLYLAYIFSTDLKHVTLTLQQGVTDLSERISGKRAFHAHLERQADELYGALSSSLAEEWNHRPSFGSGVRPEAYEAASVVARTYAIVDMPAEEQLQQDLREAEVLLQLVAEADRAMRAAREGGDENAAPQKPKRKRKSAGSPEIAFKPGNSSEYVADIAAHQQIKGRKHELLIKEFVEYIEARDYDAKNQGIHPKDLILELTGVVESDTPHWLVEAKVIRNGNVTAAVREAVGQLREYSYFLYRENELVAPHLVALFSEDIGVYAAYLEDQGIAAVWQSGDGWQGTSTATAWGMVD
;
A
#
# COMPACT_ATOMS: atom_id res chain seq x y z
N MET A 1 -28.37 9.47 -10.19
CA MET A 1 -27.67 9.48 -11.48
C MET A 1 -26.86 8.21 -11.51
N THR A 2 -27.09 7.37 -12.52
CA THR A 2 -26.60 5.99 -12.50
C THR A 2 -25.12 5.89 -12.88
N MET A 3 -24.52 4.69 -12.85
CA MET A 3 -23.14 4.50 -13.31
C MET A 3 -23.00 4.92 -14.79
N ARG A 4 -23.94 4.50 -15.64
CA ARG A 4 -24.05 4.89 -17.04
C ARG A 4 -24.03 6.40 -17.23
N ASP A 5 -24.89 7.12 -16.50
CA ASP A 5 -24.99 8.58 -16.60
C ASP A 5 -23.66 9.24 -16.19
N LEU A 6 -23.05 8.80 -15.10
CA LEU A 6 -21.76 9.30 -14.62
C LEU A 6 -20.64 9.09 -15.66
N LEU A 7 -20.56 7.89 -16.26
CA LEU A 7 -19.54 7.58 -17.26
C LEU A 7 -19.72 8.43 -18.53
N LEU A 8 -20.96 8.64 -18.97
CA LEU A 8 -21.27 9.54 -20.07
C LEU A 8 -20.98 11.00 -19.72
N GLU A 9 -21.29 11.46 -18.50
CA GLU A 9 -21.02 12.82 -18.07
C GLU A 9 -19.51 13.09 -18.04
N VAL A 10 -18.68 12.19 -17.50
CA VAL A 10 -17.22 12.31 -17.54
C VAL A 10 -16.71 12.39 -18.99
N ALA A 11 -17.18 11.53 -19.89
CA ALA A 11 -16.76 11.55 -21.29
C ALA A 11 -17.11 12.85 -22.02
N HIS A 12 -18.25 13.48 -21.70
CA HIS A 12 -18.68 14.74 -22.32
C HIS A 12 -18.08 15.99 -21.68
N THR A 13 -17.75 15.95 -20.37
CA THR A 13 -17.36 17.15 -19.59
C THR A 13 -15.86 17.25 -19.31
N TYR A 14 -15.10 16.16 -19.48
CA TYR A 14 -13.66 16.15 -19.25
C TYR A 14 -12.90 16.76 -20.43
N ASP A 15 -12.16 17.85 -20.17
CA ASP A 15 -11.19 18.40 -21.11
C ASP A 15 -9.80 18.42 -20.47
N GLN A 16 -8.87 17.65 -21.04
CA GLN A 16 -7.49 17.63 -20.61
C GLN A 16 -6.81 19.01 -20.74
N LYS A 17 -7.20 19.81 -21.75
CA LYS A 17 -6.58 21.11 -22.03
C LYS A 17 -7.05 22.21 -21.07
N ALA A 18 -8.26 22.08 -20.52
CA ALA A 18 -8.77 22.96 -19.47
C ALA A 18 -8.02 22.80 -18.13
N GLY A 19 -7.29 21.69 -17.94
CA GLY A 19 -6.46 21.45 -16.76
C GLY A 19 -7.23 20.92 -15.55
N THR A 20 -6.76 21.28 -14.35
CA THR A 20 -7.16 20.67 -13.08
C THR A 20 -7.90 21.61 -12.14
N ARG A 21 -8.37 22.78 -12.62
CA ARG A 21 -8.95 23.80 -11.73
C ARG A 21 -10.30 23.38 -11.16
N ALA A 22 -10.82 24.13 -10.19
CA ALA A 22 -12.06 23.79 -9.48
C ALA A 22 -13.31 24.03 -10.35
N GLU A 23 -13.22 24.96 -11.30
CA GLU A 23 -14.26 25.37 -12.23
C GLU A 23 -14.40 24.49 -13.49
N VAL A 24 -13.47 23.55 -13.73
CA VAL A 24 -13.49 22.68 -14.92
C VAL A 24 -14.56 21.59 -14.73
N PRO A 25 -15.60 21.50 -15.58
CA PRO A 25 -16.75 20.63 -15.34
C PRO A 25 -16.38 19.16 -15.08
N GLY A 26 -15.61 18.50 -15.97
CA GLY A 26 -15.22 17.11 -15.75
C GLY A 26 -14.32 16.87 -14.53
N GLN A 27 -13.62 17.89 -14.03
CA GLN A 27 -12.89 17.80 -12.75
C GLN A 27 -13.85 17.90 -11.56
N GLN A 28 -14.94 18.66 -11.65
CA GLN A 28 -16.00 18.67 -10.63
C GLN A 28 -16.71 17.30 -10.57
N VAL A 29 -17.10 16.76 -11.73
CA VAL A 29 -17.73 15.44 -11.85
C VAL A 29 -16.85 14.37 -11.18
N LEU A 30 -15.59 14.24 -11.59
CA LEU A 30 -14.65 13.26 -11.01
C LEU A 30 -14.42 13.46 -9.50
N ARG A 31 -14.31 14.71 -9.02
CA ARG A 31 -14.16 14.98 -7.57
C ARG A 31 -15.41 14.67 -6.76
N SER A 32 -16.59 14.75 -7.37
CA SER A 32 -17.85 14.43 -6.68
C SER A 32 -18.05 12.94 -6.45
N VAL A 33 -17.37 12.07 -7.20
CA VAL A 33 -17.60 10.61 -7.21
C VAL A 33 -17.52 9.99 -5.80
N SER A 34 -16.57 10.41 -4.96
CA SER A 34 -16.39 9.85 -3.62
C SER A 34 -17.48 10.20 -2.61
N SER A 35 -18.43 11.08 -2.97
CA SER A 35 -19.62 11.38 -2.17
C SER A 35 -20.90 10.78 -2.78
N ARG A 36 -20.78 9.81 -3.68
CA ARG A 36 -21.91 9.19 -4.39
C ARG A 36 -22.22 7.81 -3.82
N GLU A 37 -23.45 7.65 -3.34
CA GLU A 37 -24.00 6.40 -2.83
C GLU A 37 -24.87 5.68 -3.89
N ASP A 38 -25.16 6.35 -5.01
CA ASP A 38 -26.11 5.92 -6.04
C ASP A 38 -25.48 5.18 -7.24
N LEU A 39 -24.24 4.68 -7.09
CA LEU A 39 -23.47 4.03 -8.15
C LEU A 39 -23.55 2.49 -8.17
N GLY A 40 -24.23 1.87 -7.20
CA GLY A 40 -24.53 0.43 -7.21
C GLY A 40 -23.40 -0.52 -6.81
N VAL A 41 -22.29 0.00 -6.29
CA VAL A 41 -21.21 -0.82 -5.69
C VAL A 41 -21.68 -1.57 -4.44
N ALA A 42 -21.05 -2.70 -4.14
CA ALA A 42 -21.38 -3.52 -2.98
C ALA A 42 -21.07 -2.86 -1.61
N GLU A 43 -21.68 -3.36 -0.54
CA GLU A 43 -21.40 -2.89 0.83
C GLU A 43 -19.95 -3.18 1.22
N GLY A 44 -19.29 -2.20 1.86
CA GLY A 44 -17.87 -2.29 2.19
C GLY A 44 -16.93 -1.94 1.03
N TRP A 45 -17.46 -1.36 -0.05
CA TRP A 45 -16.68 -0.78 -1.14
C TRP A 45 -16.72 0.75 -1.11
N SER A 46 -15.79 1.37 -1.82
CA SER A 46 -15.71 2.82 -2.00
C SER A 46 -15.34 3.19 -3.43
N VAL A 47 -15.64 4.43 -3.81
CA VAL A 47 -15.43 4.97 -5.15
C VAL A 47 -14.68 6.29 -5.10
N ALA A 48 -13.85 6.57 -6.10
CA ALA A 48 -13.17 7.87 -6.22
C ALA A 48 -12.83 8.20 -7.67
N GLY A 49 -12.98 9.47 -8.08
CA GLY A 49 -12.64 9.92 -9.43
C GLY A 49 -11.29 10.63 -9.49
N TYR A 50 -10.55 10.37 -10.57
CA TYR A 50 -9.14 10.77 -10.74
C TYR A 50 -8.94 11.52 -12.07
N GLY A 51 -9.11 12.84 -12.03
CA GLY A 51 -8.83 13.75 -13.15
C GLY A 51 -7.38 14.24 -13.25
N GLY A 52 -6.49 13.72 -12.39
CA GLY A 52 -5.09 14.15 -12.27
C GLY A 52 -4.87 15.18 -11.14
N ASN A 53 -3.63 15.21 -10.63
CA ASN A 53 -3.21 16.14 -9.57
C ASN A 53 -2.10 17.04 -10.12
N GLY A 54 -2.25 18.36 -10.01
CA GLY A 54 -1.42 19.35 -10.69
C GLY A 54 -1.71 19.44 -12.19
N SER A 55 -1.45 18.38 -12.97
CA SER A 55 -1.77 18.30 -14.40
C SER A 55 -2.94 17.35 -14.69
N ALA A 56 -3.71 17.65 -15.74
CA ALA A 56 -4.87 16.84 -16.11
C ALA A 56 -4.42 15.49 -16.68
N ALA A 57 -5.01 14.41 -16.17
CA ALA A 57 -4.72 13.06 -16.61
C ALA A 57 -4.98 12.88 -18.12
N LYS A 58 -4.07 12.18 -18.81
CA LYS A 58 -4.26 11.77 -20.20
C LYS A 58 -5.45 10.80 -20.34
N ALA A 59 -5.53 9.84 -19.42
CA ALA A 59 -6.66 8.94 -19.23
C ALA A 59 -7.23 9.25 -17.83
N PRO A 60 -8.34 10.01 -17.72
CA PRO A 60 -9.06 10.12 -16.45
C PRO A 60 -9.70 8.77 -16.11
N TRP A 61 -10.02 8.56 -14.85
CA TRP A 61 -10.60 7.29 -14.41
C TRP A 61 -11.39 7.42 -13.11
N ILE A 62 -12.21 6.41 -12.83
CA ILE A 62 -12.91 6.21 -11.56
C ILE A 62 -12.43 4.89 -10.96
N GLY A 63 -11.87 4.94 -9.76
CA GLY A 63 -11.50 3.74 -9.00
C GLY A 63 -12.66 3.24 -8.16
N VAL A 64 -12.75 1.91 -8.02
CA VAL A 64 -13.73 1.16 -7.24
C VAL A 64 -12.95 0.16 -6.38
N PHE A 65 -13.13 0.25 -5.06
CA PHE A 65 -12.20 -0.30 -4.06
C PHE A 65 -12.92 -1.11 -3.00
N ASP A 66 -12.63 -2.40 -2.88
CA ASP A 66 -13.01 -3.21 -1.71
C ASP A 66 -12.14 -2.79 -0.51
N LEU A 67 -12.76 -2.24 0.54
CA LEU A 67 -12.08 -1.69 1.70
C LEU A 67 -11.23 -2.73 2.48
N LYS A 68 -11.43 -4.04 2.23
CA LYS A 68 -10.65 -5.13 2.83
C LYS A 68 -9.42 -5.51 1.98
N ILE A 69 -9.41 -5.15 0.70
CA ILE A 69 -8.33 -5.49 -0.24
C ILE A 69 -7.39 -4.30 -0.41
N ASN A 70 -7.95 -3.12 -0.71
CA ASN A 70 -7.16 -1.94 -1.02
C ASN A 70 -7.99 -0.66 -0.93
N THR A 71 -7.37 0.44 -0.48
CA THR A 71 -7.93 1.80 -0.52
C THR A 71 -7.00 2.83 -1.15
N ASP A 72 -5.78 2.46 -1.55
CA ASP A 72 -4.85 3.36 -2.26
C ASP A 72 -4.75 2.95 -3.75
N PRO A 73 -5.11 3.83 -4.71
CA PRO A 73 -4.94 3.59 -6.15
C PRO A 73 -3.50 3.27 -6.60
N LYS A 74 -2.50 3.49 -5.74
CA LYS A 74 -1.08 3.28 -6.05
C LYS A 74 -0.61 1.84 -5.86
N THR A 75 -1.23 1.10 -4.94
CA THR A 75 -0.78 -0.19 -4.42
C THR A 75 -1.89 -1.25 -4.58
N GLY A 76 -1.59 -2.51 -4.26
CA GLY A 76 -2.60 -3.58 -4.18
C GLY A 76 -3.33 -3.88 -5.50
N LEU A 77 -4.55 -4.41 -5.38
CA LEU A 77 -5.45 -4.69 -6.50
C LEU A 77 -6.72 -3.84 -6.34
N TYR A 78 -7.28 -3.35 -7.44
CA TYR A 78 -8.52 -2.57 -7.43
C TYR A 78 -9.24 -2.66 -8.78
N LEU A 79 -10.51 -2.23 -8.81
CA LEU A 79 -11.24 -2.03 -10.05
C LEU A 79 -11.15 -0.57 -10.50
N ALA A 80 -11.14 -0.34 -11.81
CA ALA A 80 -11.19 1.00 -12.36
C ALA A 80 -12.01 1.07 -13.65
N TYR A 81 -12.81 2.12 -13.80
CA TYR A 81 -13.31 2.60 -15.07
C TYR A 81 -12.30 3.60 -15.65
N ILE A 82 -11.46 3.17 -16.59
CA ILE A 82 -10.42 4.00 -17.21
C ILE A 82 -10.86 4.43 -18.60
N PHE A 83 -10.84 5.74 -18.86
CA PHE A 83 -11.20 6.31 -20.17
C PHE A 83 -10.01 6.30 -21.12
N SER A 84 -10.27 6.08 -22.42
CA SER A 84 -9.27 6.24 -23.45
C SER A 84 -8.81 7.71 -23.56
N THR A 85 -7.59 7.94 -24.04
CA THR A 85 -7.00 9.28 -24.21
C THR A 85 -7.75 10.19 -25.19
N ASP A 86 -8.66 9.61 -26.00
CA ASP A 86 -9.56 10.33 -26.90
C ASP A 86 -11.02 10.35 -26.40
N LEU A 87 -11.27 9.88 -25.18
CA LEU A 87 -12.57 9.76 -24.50
C LEU A 87 -13.65 8.99 -25.30
N LYS A 88 -13.30 8.22 -26.33
CA LYS A 88 -14.27 7.43 -27.10
C LYS A 88 -14.65 6.10 -26.46
N HIS A 89 -13.83 5.61 -25.52
CA HIS A 89 -14.07 4.36 -24.82
C HIS A 89 -13.85 4.54 -23.32
N VAL A 90 -14.53 3.72 -22.53
CA VAL A 90 -14.21 3.50 -21.12
C VAL A 90 -14.14 2.00 -20.87
N THR A 91 -13.16 1.57 -20.09
CA THR A 91 -12.94 0.15 -19.76
C THR A 91 -13.13 -0.06 -18.27
N LEU A 92 -13.98 -1.00 -17.88
CA LEU A 92 -13.96 -1.56 -16.54
C LEU A 92 -12.86 -2.62 -16.49
N THR A 93 -11.84 -2.41 -15.66
CA THR A 93 -10.63 -3.23 -15.60
C THR A 93 -10.22 -3.49 -14.15
N LEU A 94 -9.77 -4.72 -13.88
CA LEU A 94 -9.05 -5.05 -12.65
C LEU A 94 -7.58 -4.65 -12.85
N GLN A 95 -7.14 -3.67 -12.08
CA GLN A 95 -5.80 -3.11 -12.13
C GLN A 95 -4.98 -3.59 -10.94
N GLN A 96 -3.69 -3.79 -11.19
CA GLN A 96 -2.67 -3.88 -10.14
C GLN A 96 -2.00 -2.51 -9.91
N GLY A 97 -1.67 -2.20 -8.67
CA GLY A 97 -0.97 -0.99 -8.26
C GLY A 97 0.38 -0.85 -8.98
N VAL A 98 0.47 0.15 -9.86
CA VAL A 98 1.66 0.39 -10.69
C VAL A 98 2.83 1.05 -9.94
N THR A 99 2.61 1.54 -8.71
CA THR A 99 3.57 2.45 -8.06
C THR A 99 4.74 1.69 -7.46
N ASP A 100 4.48 0.67 -6.63
CA ASP A 100 5.48 -0.15 -5.92
C ASP A 100 6.50 -0.83 -6.86
N LEU A 101 6.12 -1.01 -8.13
CA LEU A 101 6.92 -1.65 -9.17
C LEU A 101 7.75 -0.68 -10.00
N SER A 102 7.28 0.57 -10.15
CA SER A 102 7.99 1.61 -10.93
C SER A 102 9.31 2.03 -10.29
N GLU A 103 9.44 1.83 -8.98
CA GLU A 103 10.64 2.14 -8.18
C GLU A 103 11.69 1.01 -8.27
N ARG A 104 11.25 -0.23 -8.49
CA ARG A 104 12.09 -1.44 -8.53
C ARG A 104 12.64 -1.76 -9.92
N ILE A 105 11.98 -1.29 -10.97
CA ILE A 105 12.27 -1.73 -12.35
C ILE A 105 12.65 -0.54 -13.23
N SER A 106 13.95 -0.29 -13.32
CA SER A 106 14.52 0.75 -14.18
C SER A 106 14.23 0.50 -15.67
N GLY A 107 13.55 1.45 -16.30
CA GLY A 107 13.34 1.50 -17.75
C GLY A 107 11.96 1.01 -18.20
N LYS A 108 11.24 1.87 -18.93
CA LYS A 108 9.85 1.68 -19.39
C LYS A 108 9.56 0.26 -19.90
N ARG A 109 10.40 -0.29 -20.79
CA ARG A 109 10.16 -1.62 -21.37
C ARG A 109 10.20 -2.75 -20.34
N ALA A 110 11.14 -2.70 -19.38
CA ALA A 110 11.25 -3.71 -18.35
C ALA A 110 10.09 -3.61 -17.35
N PHE A 111 9.69 -2.39 -17.00
CA PHE A 111 8.54 -2.11 -16.13
C PHE A 111 7.22 -2.64 -16.73
N HIS A 112 6.93 -2.35 -18.00
CA HIS A 112 5.72 -2.84 -18.68
C HIS A 112 5.74 -4.38 -18.79
N ALA A 113 6.87 -4.98 -19.18
CA ALA A 113 7.02 -6.44 -19.28
C ALA A 113 7.03 -7.17 -17.91
N HIS A 114 7.04 -6.44 -16.80
CA HIS A 114 6.77 -6.98 -15.48
C HIS A 114 5.28 -6.89 -15.14
N LEU A 115 4.66 -5.72 -15.33
CA LEU A 115 3.21 -5.54 -15.15
C LEU A 115 2.41 -6.53 -16.00
N GLU A 116 2.75 -6.68 -17.28
CA GLU A 116 2.13 -7.65 -18.21
C GLU A 116 2.26 -9.08 -17.68
N ARG A 117 3.42 -9.46 -17.15
CA ARG A 117 3.68 -10.80 -16.62
C ARG A 117 2.90 -11.05 -15.34
N GLN A 118 2.88 -10.09 -14.42
CA GLN A 118 2.12 -10.21 -13.19
C GLN A 118 0.62 -10.20 -13.48
N ALA A 119 0.16 -9.43 -14.47
CA ALA A 119 -1.21 -9.52 -14.98
C ALA A 119 -1.53 -10.92 -15.53
N ASP A 120 -0.64 -11.50 -16.35
CA ASP A 120 -0.79 -12.83 -16.91
C ASP A 120 -0.74 -13.95 -15.84
N GLU A 121 0.07 -13.78 -14.78
CA GLU A 121 0.12 -14.69 -13.61
C GLU A 121 -1.18 -14.62 -12.79
N LEU A 122 -1.68 -13.40 -12.50
CA LEU A 122 -2.93 -13.16 -11.79
C LEU A 122 -4.14 -13.68 -12.60
N TYR A 123 -4.15 -13.45 -13.91
CA TYR A 123 -5.15 -13.99 -14.84
C TYR A 123 -5.07 -15.52 -14.89
N GLY A 124 -3.87 -16.10 -14.96
CA GLY A 124 -3.65 -17.54 -14.99
C GLY A 124 -4.11 -18.27 -13.73
N ALA A 125 -4.24 -17.56 -12.60
CA ALA A 125 -4.79 -18.10 -11.36
C ALA A 125 -6.33 -18.11 -11.31
N LEU A 126 -7.02 -17.39 -12.23
CA LEU A 126 -8.47 -17.45 -12.38
C LEU A 126 -8.90 -18.76 -13.04
N SER A 127 -9.09 -19.80 -12.23
CA SER A 127 -9.64 -21.10 -12.66
C SER A 127 -11.16 -21.07 -12.91
N SER A 128 -11.68 -20.04 -13.59
CA SER A 128 -13.11 -19.84 -13.86
C SER A 128 -13.39 -19.50 -15.33
N SER A 129 -14.48 -20.03 -15.87
CA SER A 129 -14.99 -19.67 -17.21
C SER A 129 -15.40 -18.19 -17.30
N LEU A 130 -15.63 -17.53 -16.16
CA LEU A 130 -15.92 -16.10 -16.08
C LEU A 130 -14.76 -15.23 -16.60
N ALA A 131 -13.51 -15.68 -16.46
CA ALA A 131 -12.35 -14.93 -16.93
C ALA A 131 -12.25 -14.88 -18.47
N GLU A 132 -12.79 -15.87 -19.19
CA GLU A 132 -12.71 -15.95 -20.66
C GLU A 132 -13.46 -14.79 -21.34
N GLU A 133 -14.58 -14.35 -20.77
CA GLU A 133 -15.37 -13.20 -21.25
C GLU A 133 -14.74 -11.84 -20.90
N TRP A 134 -13.69 -11.83 -20.09
CA TRP A 134 -13.01 -10.65 -19.56
C TRP A 134 -11.51 -10.58 -19.96
N ASN A 135 -11.07 -11.45 -20.87
CA ASN A 135 -9.70 -11.55 -21.38
C ASN A 135 -9.35 -10.48 -22.44
N HIS A 136 -9.98 -9.31 -22.39
CA HIS A 136 -9.64 -8.22 -23.30
C HIS A 136 -8.40 -7.48 -22.77
N ARG A 137 -7.38 -7.25 -23.61
CA ARG A 137 -6.33 -6.27 -23.28
C ARG A 137 -6.83 -4.89 -23.71
N PRO A 138 -7.06 -3.95 -22.78
CA PRO A 138 -7.57 -2.64 -23.13
C PRO A 138 -6.53 -1.84 -23.91
N SER A 139 -7.00 -0.84 -24.67
CA SER A 139 -6.14 0.24 -25.16
C SER A 139 -6.69 1.59 -24.75
N PHE A 140 -5.91 2.28 -23.93
CA PHE A 140 -6.15 3.65 -23.50
C PHE A 140 -5.43 4.65 -24.42
N GLY A 141 -4.41 4.22 -25.16
CA GLY A 141 -3.68 5.02 -26.14
C GLY A 141 -2.38 5.62 -25.57
N SER A 142 -1.79 6.59 -26.27
CA SER A 142 -0.36 6.89 -26.08
C SER A 142 -0.01 7.75 -24.85
N GLY A 143 0.88 7.22 -24.00
CA GLY A 143 1.58 7.94 -22.95
C GLY A 143 1.88 7.08 -21.73
N VAL A 144 2.90 7.47 -20.97
CA VAL A 144 3.48 6.67 -19.87
C VAL A 144 2.45 6.10 -18.89
N ARG A 145 1.43 6.88 -18.49
CA ARG A 145 0.36 6.39 -17.61
C ARG A 145 -0.66 5.49 -18.33
N PRO A 146 -1.32 5.92 -19.43
CA PRO A 146 -2.15 5.04 -20.26
C PRO A 146 -1.51 3.68 -20.58
N GLU A 147 -0.31 3.66 -21.13
CA GLU A 147 0.39 2.43 -21.53
C GLU A 147 0.78 1.56 -20.31
N ALA A 148 0.95 2.15 -19.12
CA ALA A 148 1.17 1.39 -17.88
C ALA A 148 -0.14 0.79 -17.33
N TYR A 149 -1.28 1.47 -17.48
CA TYR A 149 -2.60 0.92 -17.13
C TYR A 149 -3.02 -0.20 -18.10
N GLU A 150 -2.63 -0.12 -19.38
CA GLU A 150 -2.77 -1.21 -20.36
C GLU A 150 -1.99 -2.45 -19.88
N ALA A 151 -0.72 -2.27 -19.51
CA ALA A 151 0.14 -3.35 -19.00
C ALA A 151 -0.29 -3.92 -17.64
N ALA A 152 -0.88 -3.09 -16.77
CA ALA A 152 -1.31 -3.45 -15.42
C ALA A 152 -2.67 -4.17 -15.35
N SER A 153 -3.44 -4.17 -16.45
CA SER A 153 -4.78 -4.77 -16.53
C SER A 153 -4.73 -6.30 -16.46
N VAL A 154 -5.31 -6.89 -15.42
CA VAL A 154 -5.46 -8.35 -15.25
C VAL A 154 -6.62 -8.90 -16.08
N VAL A 155 -7.77 -8.24 -15.99
CA VAL A 155 -9.01 -8.53 -16.74
C VAL A 155 -9.68 -7.21 -17.10
N ALA A 156 -10.41 -7.17 -18.21
CA ALA A 156 -11.08 -5.96 -18.67
C ALA A 156 -12.30 -6.21 -19.58
N ARG A 157 -13.23 -5.26 -19.55
CA ARG A 157 -14.35 -5.12 -20.49
C ARG A 157 -14.46 -3.67 -20.95
N THR A 158 -14.44 -3.45 -22.26
CA THR A 158 -14.39 -2.12 -22.90
C THR A 158 -15.74 -1.75 -23.49
N TYR A 159 -16.20 -0.53 -23.21
CA TYR A 159 -17.45 0.04 -23.73
C TYR A 159 -17.14 1.26 -24.61
N ALA A 160 -17.79 1.37 -25.76
CA ALA A 160 -17.74 2.59 -26.57
C ALA A 160 -18.71 3.63 -25.99
N ILE A 161 -18.27 4.88 -25.80
CA ILE A 161 -19.12 5.96 -25.27
C ILE A 161 -20.33 6.22 -26.17
N VAL A 162 -20.16 6.08 -27.49
CA VAL A 162 -21.23 6.24 -28.49
C VAL A 162 -22.27 5.13 -28.48
N ASP A 163 -21.96 3.99 -27.86
CA ASP A 163 -22.83 2.80 -27.77
C ASP A 163 -22.78 2.22 -26.34
N MET A 164 -22.93 3.12 -25.36
CA MET A 164 -22.83 2.78 -23.94
C MET A 164 -24.00 1.86 -23.54
N PRO A 165 -23.72 0.65 -22.99
CA PRO A 165 -24.75 -0.29 -22.55
C PRO A 165 -25.77 0.30 -21.58
N ALA A 166 -26.90 -0.37 -21.42
CA ALA A 166 -27.90 -0.03 -20.41
C ALA A 166 -27.32 -0.17 -18.99
N GLU A 167 -27.91 0.54 -18.02
CA GLU A 167 -27.43 0.53 -16.62
C GLU A 167 -27.41 -0.89 -16.05
N GLU A 168 -28.43 -1.68 -16.34
CA GLU A 168 -28.60 -3.05 -15.87
C GLU A 168 -27.42 -3.94 -16.27
N GLN A 169 -26.87 -3.74 -17.49
CA GLN A 169 -25.69 -4.45 -17.96
C GLN A 169 -24.42 -3.94 -17.27
N LEU A 170 -24.23 -2.62 -17.16
CA LEU A 170 -23.05 -2.07 -16.49
C LEU A 170 -22.99 -2.47 -15.00
N GLN A 171 -24.14 -2.57 -14.34
CA GLN A 171 -24.28 -3.05 -12.97
C GLN A 171 -24.03 -4.56 -12.84
N GLN A 172 -24.41 -5.35 -13.85
CA GLN A 172 -24.08 -6.78 -13.90
C GLN A 172 -22.57 -6.98 -14.08
N ASP A 173 -21.97 -6.25 -15.02
CA ASP A 173 -20.55 -6.30 -15.31
C ASP A 173 -19.71 -5.80 -14.12
N LEU A 174 -20.21 -4.81 -13.37
CA LEU A 174 -19.62 -4.36 -12.11
C LEU A 174 -19.60 -5.48 -11.06
N ARG A 175 -20.72 -6.16 -10.80
CA ARG A 175 -20.77 -7.28 -9.85
C ARG A 175 -19.87 -8.45 -10.24
N GLU A 176 -19.76 -8.75 -11.54
CA GLU A 176 -18.82 -9.75 -12.05
C GLU A 176 -17.37 -9.32 -11.78
N ALA A 177 -17.03 -8.06 -12.03
CA ALA A 177 -15.72 -7.50 -11.73
C ALA A 177 -15.42 -7.49 -10.22
N GLU A 178 -16.41 -7.22 -9.36
CA GLU A 178 -16.26 -7.25 -7.90
C GLU A 178 -15.87 -8.66 -7.41
N VAL A 179 -16.56 -9.69 -7.93
CA VAL A 179 -16.23 -11.11 -7.67
C VAL A 179 -14.86 -11.47 -8.22
N LEU A 180 -14.52 -11.02 -9.44
CA LEU A 180 -13.19 -11.25 -10.03
C LEU A 180 -12.08 -10.59 -9.18
N LEU A 181 -12.27 -9.37 -8.66
CA LEU A 181 -11.28 -8.72 -7.78
C LEU A 181 -11.04 -9.57 -6.52
N GLN A 182 -12.10 -10.06 -5.88
CA GLN A 182 -11.98 -10.87 -4.66
C GLN A 182 -11.25 -12.19 -4.94
N LEU A 183 -11.58 -12.88 -6.03
CA LEU A 183 -10.91 -14.12 -6.45
C LEU A 183 -9.44 -13.91 -6.82
N VAL A 184 -9.10 -12.85 -7.57
CA VAL A 184 -7.71 -12.52 -7.89
C VAL A 184 -6.95 -12.13 -6.62
N ALA A 185 -7.55 -11.39 -5.69
CA ALA A 185 -6.89 -11.01 -4.44
C ALA A 185 -6.66 -12.21 -3.50
N GLU A 186 -7.56 -13.20 -3.48
CA GLU A 186 -7.32 -14.47 -2.80
C GLU A 186 -6.19 -15.26 -3.46
N ALA A 187 -6.21 -15.37 -4.79
CA ALA A 187 -5.16 -16.05 -5.55
C ALA A 187 -3.79 -15.38 -5.40
N ASP A 188 -3.73 -14.04 -5.44
CA ASP A 188 -2.53 -13.24 -5.23
C ASP A 188 -1.95 -13.47 -3.82
N ARG A 189 -2.79 -13.40 -2.77
CA ARG A 189 -2.38 -13.75 -1.40
C ARG A 189 -1.84 -15.18 -1.32
N ALA A 190 -2.52 -16.15 -1.94
CA ALA A 190 -2.07 -17.54 -1.95
C ALA A 190 -0.76 -17.75 -2.72
N MET A 191 -0.57 -17.05 -3.85
CA MET A 191 0.67 -17.11 -4.64
C MET A 191 1.84 -16.44 -3.92
N ARG A 192 1.62 -15.33 -3.21
CA ARG A 192 2.64 -14.69 -2.35
C ARG A 192 3.06 -15.61 -1.21
N ALA A 193 2.10 -16.13 -0.45
CA ALA A 193 2.36 -17.09 0.63
C ALA A 193 3.07 -18.38 0.12
N ALA A 194 2.74 -18.86 -1.08
CA ALA A 194 3.42 -20.01 -1.68
C ALA A 194 4.84 -19.72 -2.19
N ARG A 195 5.17 -18.45 -2.49
CA ARG A 195 6.54 -18.00 -2.81
C ARG A 195 7.37 -17.84 -1.53
N GLU A 196 6.74 -17.41 -0.45
CA GLU A 196 7.36 -17.21 0.88
C GLU A 196 7.57 -18.54 1.63
N GLY A 197 6.72 -19.55 1.41
CA GLY A 197 6.85 -20.89 2.01
C GLY A 197 7.69 -21.91 1.22
N GLY A 198 8.50 -21.47 0.26
CA GLY A 198 9.26 -22.34 -0.65
C GLY A 198 10.71 -22.60 -0.21
N ASP A 199 10.99 -23.83 0.23
CA ASP A 199 12.34 -24.34 0.59
C ASP A 199 13.38 -24.12 -0.54
N GLU A 200 14.55 -23.55 -0.21
CA GLU A 200 15.59 -23.05 -1.15
C GLU A 200 16.37 -24.14 -1.93
N ASN A 201 15.83 -25.34 -2.11
CA ASN A 201 16.52 -26.43 -2.82
C ASN A 201 15.67 -27.21 -3.85
N ALA A 202 14.64 -26.59 -4.44
CA ALA A 202 13.82 -27.20 -5.49
C ALA A 202 13.97 -26.52 -6.87
N ALA A 203 14.91 -27.01 -7.69
CA ALA A 203 15.02 -26.63 -9.10
C ALA A 203 13.74 -27.02 -9.91
N PRO A 204 13.34 -26.25 -10.94
CA PRO A 204 12.02 -26.38 -11.55
C PRO A 204 11.87 -27.66 -12.38
N GLN A 205 11.05 -28.60 -11.90
CA GLN A 205 10.61 -29.76 -12.67
C GLN A 205 9.18 -29.60 -13.19
N LYS A 206 8.97 -29.91 -14.47
CA LYS A 206 7.69 -29.80 -15.19
C LYS A 206 6.60 -30.69 -14.56
N PRO A 207 5.33 -30.27 -14.54
CA PRO A 207 4.28 -30.97 -13.81
C PRO A 207 3.92 -32.33 -14.43
N LYS A 208 3.98 -33.40 -13.63
CA LYS A 208 3.38 -34.70 -13.94
C LYS A 208 2.04 -34.85 -13.22
N ARG A 209 0.97 -35.06 -13.99
CA ARG A 209 -0.40 -35.32 -13.48
C ARG A 209 -0.44 -36.67 -12.73
N LYS A 210 -1.13 -36.76 -11.57
CA LYS A 210 -2.36 -37.60 -11.40
C LYS A 210 -2.93 -37.72 -9.96
N ARG A 211 -4.25 -37.48 -9.91
CA ARG A 211 -5.33 -38.20 -9.16
C ARG A 211 -5.65 -37.85 -7.69
N LYS A 212 -6.90 -38.22 -7.34
CA LYS A 212 -7.76 -37.72 -6.24
C LYS A 212 -7.88 -38.71 -5.06
N SER A 213 -8.15 -38.16 -3.87
CA SER A 213 -9.02 -38.69 -2.80
C SER A 213 -9.49 -37.46 -1.98
N ALA A 214 -10.76 -37.09 -1.79
CA ALA A 214 -11.99 -37.79 -1.38
C ALA A 214 -12.12 -37.99 0.15
N GLY A 215 -13.05 -37.25 0.79
CA GLY A 215 -13.59 -37.54 2.14
C GLY A 215 -13.49 -36.42 3.18
N SER A 216 -14.60 -35.72 3.46
CA SER A 216 -14.84 -34.74 4.55
C SER A 216 -15.14 -35.46 5.91
N PRO A 217 -15.47 -34.80 7.06
CA PRO A 217 -15.67 -33.37 7.32
C PRO A 217 -15.01 -32.81 8.62
N GLU A 218 -15.37 -31.57 8.94
CA GLU A 218 -14.96 -30.67 10.04
C GLU A 218 -14.64 -31.27 11.42
N ILE A 219 -13.49 -30.85 11.98
CA ILE A 219 -13.31 -30.63 13.42
C ILE A 219 -12.78 -29.20 13.58
N ALA A 220 -13.62 -28.27 14.01
CA ALA A 220 -13.27 -26.86 14.13
C ALA A 220 -12.58 -26.56 15.48
N PHE A 221 -11.28 -26.19 15.46
CA PHE A 221 -10.66 -25.48 16.60
C PHE A 221 -9.36 -24.73 16.25
N LYS A 222 -9.42 -23.40 16.41
CA LYS A 222 -8.37 -22.42 16.76
C LYS A 222 -7.24 -22.05 15.77
N PRO A 223 -6.75 -20.79 15.89
CA PRO A 223 -5.79 -20.20 14.95
C PRO A 223 -4.34 -20.62 15.23
N GLY A 224 -3.54 -20.70 14.17
CA GLY A 224 -2.07 -20.65 14.20
C GLY A 224 -1.58 -19.26 13.79
N ASN A 225 -0.43 -18.84 14.32
CA ASN A 225 0.13 -17.48 14.25
C ASN A 225 1.46 -17.46 13.47
N SER A 226 1.83 -16.30 12.90
CA SER A 226 3.20 -15.80 12.55
C SER A 226 4.09 -16.67 11.63
N SER A 227 4.93 -16.18 10.72
CA SER A 227 5.50 -14.84 10.39
C SER A 227 5.94 -14.87 8.88
N GLU A 228 6.00 -13.81 8.06
CA GLU A 228 7.02 -12.72 7.97
C GLU A 228 8.48 -13.24 7.78
N TYR A 229 9.47 -12.57 7.15
CA TYR A 229 9.61 -11.29 6.41
C TYR A 229 10.92 -11.35 5.59
N VAL A 230 11.20 -10.27 4.84
CA VAL A 230 12.51 -9.63 4.52
C VAL A 230 12.43 -8.95 3.15
N ALA A 231 13.16 -7.84 2.99
CA ALA A 231 12.83 -6.78 2.04
C ALA A 231 14.08 -6.01 1.58
N ASP A 232 14.01 -5.32 0.43
CA ASP A 232 15.00 -4.32 0.02
C ASP A 232 14.32 -3.20 -0.79
N ILE A 233 14.58 -1.93 -0.43
CA ILE A 233 13.88 -0.74 -0.95
C ILE A 233 14.87 0.40 -1.18
N ALA A 234 14.83 1.00 -2.38
CA ALA A 234 15.55 2.25 -2.68
C ALA A 234 14.59 3.46 -2.67
N ALA A 235 15.08 4.61 -2.23
CA ALA A 235 14.26 5.70 -1.69
C ALA A 235 13.45 6.54 -2.70
N HIS A 236 12.19 6.85 -2.35
CA HIS A 236 11.39 7.91 -2.96
C HIS A 236 11.44 9.22 -2.16
N GLN A 237 12.33 10.13 -2.59
CA GLN A 237 12.40 11.49 -2.04
C GLN A 237 11.26 12.38 -2.54
N GLN A 238 10.33 12.73 -1.65
CA GLN A 238 9.99 14.12 -1.23
C GLN A 238 8.60 14.17 -0.55
N ILE A 239 8.43 15.13 0.37
CA ILE A 239 7.23 15.40 1.20
C ILE A 239 7.03 14.49 2.43
N LYS A 240 7.34 13.17 2.42
CA LYS A 240 7.35 12.39 3.69
C LYS A 240 8.54 12.75 4.59
N GLY A 241 9.70 13.06 3.99
CA GLY A 241 10.98 13.35 4.65
C GLY A 241 10.93 14.51 5.66
N ARG A 242 10.87 15.77 5.20
CA ARG A 242 11.21 16.97 6.00
C ARG A 242 10.75 17.03 7.46
N LYS A 243 9.51 16.67 7.81
CA LYS A 243 9.06 16.72 9.21
C LYS A 243 9.62 15.57 10.07
N HIS A 244 9.82 14.41 9.47
CA HIS A 244 10.35 13.22 10.14
C HIS A 244 11.90 13.29 10.18
N GLU A 245 12.54 13.77 9.10
CA GLU A 245 13.95 14.18 9.10
C GLU A 245 14.23 15.26 10.15
N LEU A 246 13.34 16.25 10.31
CA LEU A 246 13.47 17.28 11.34
C LEU A 246 13.30 16.69 12.75
N LEU A 247 12.29 15.85 12.98
CA LEU A 247 12.07 15.16 14.25
C LEU A 247 13.30 14.34 14.69
N ILE A 248 13.87 13.56 13.76
CA ILE A 248 15.08 12.77 14.00
C ILE A 248 16.27 13.71 14.27
N LYS A 249 16.46 14.76 13.47
CA LYS A 249 17.57 15.72 13.64
C LYS A 249 17.51 16.43 14.99
N GLU A 250 16.34 16.94 15.38
CA GLU A 250 16.12 17.63 16.66
C GLU A 250 16.31 16.67 17.85
N PHE A 251 15.95 15.39 17.69
CA PHE A 251 16.19 14.38 18.73
C PHE A 251 17.66 13.98 18.84
N VAL A 252 18.36 13.81 17.72
CA VAL A 252 19.80 13.53 17.70
C VAL A 252 20.58 14.66 18.39
N GLU A 253 20.31 15.92 18.04
CA GLU A 253 20.93 17.09 18.68
C GLU A 253 20.66 17.18 20.20
N TYR A 254 19.57 16.58 20.68
CA TYR A 254 19.19 16.54 22.10
C TYR A 254 19.80 15.34 22.86
N ILE A 255 19.90 14.18 22.21
CA ILE A 255 20.31 12.92 22.84
C ILE A 255 21.84 12.73 22.85
N GLU A 256 22.55 13.32 21.87
CA GLU A 256 24.03 13.37 21.88
C GLU A 256 24.59 14.21 23.04
N ALA A 257 23.75 15.03 23.68
CA ALA A 257 24.09 15.74 24.92
C ALA A 257 23.86 14.91 26.20
N ARG A 258 23.47 13.63 26.08
CA ARG A 258 23.06 12.71 27.17
C ARG A 258 23.78 11.36 27.13
N ASP A 259 25.07 11.37 26.77
CA ASP A 259 25.93 10.17 26.70
C ASP A 259 25.44 9.08 25.70
N TYR A 260 24.79 9.49 24.61
CA TYR A 260 24.40 8.61 23.50
C TYR A 260 25.07 9.01 22.17
N ASP A 261 25.72 8.05 21.50
CA ASP A 261 26.21 8.18 20.14
C ASP A 261 25.11 7.77 19.14
N ALA A 262 24.69 8.68 18.26
CA ALA A 262 23.61 8.46 17.30
C ALA A 262 24.10 7.95 15.92
N LYS A 263 23.43 6.92 15.38
CA LYS A 263 23.74 6.31 14.08
C LYS A 263 22.51 6.23 13.19
N ASN A 264 22.55 6.85 12.01
CA ASN A 264 21.47 6.85 11.01
C ASN A 264 21.93 6.53 9.57
N GLN A 265 23.22 6.24 9.34
CA GLN A 265 23.75 5.93 8.01
C GLN A 265 23.86 4.43 7.79
N GLY A 266 23.31 3.94 6.67
CA GLY A 266 23.43 2.53 6.27
C GLY A 266 22.65 1.53 7.14
N ILE A 267 21.77 2.01 8.03
CA ILE A 267 20.99 1.17 8.96
C ILE A 267 19.56 0.86 8.49
N HIS A 268 19.18 1.30 7.29
CA HIS A 268 17.87 1.02 6.71
C HIS A 268 17.54 -0.49 6.76
N PRO A 269 16.29 -0.88 7.08
CA PRO A 269 15.09 -0.04 7.12
C PRO A 269 14.92 0.84 8.38
N LYS A 270 15.81 0.73 9.38
CA LYS A 270 15.69 1.42 10.68
C LYS A 270 15.94 2.94 10.55
N ASP A 271 15.25 3.72 11.37
CA ASP A 271 15.39 5.20 11.42
C ASP A 271 16.67 5.64 12.15
N LEU A 272 16.89 5.14 13.37
CA LEU A 272 17.97 5.59 14.25
C LEU A 272 18.38 4.48 15.24
N ILE A 273 19.69 4.34 15.45
CA ILE A 273 20.29 3.52 16.51
C ILE A 273 21.05 4.44 17.47
N LEU A 274 20.93 4.22 18.77
CA LEU A 274 21.72 4.89 19.81
C LEU A 274 22.56 3.86 20.56
N GLU A 275 23.82 4.19 20.83
CA GLU A 275 24.74 3.44 21.70
C GLU A 275 25.23 4.35 22.83
N LEU A 276 25.59 3.80 24.00
CA LEU A 276 26.15 4.62 25.08
C LEU A 276 27.58 5.06 24.72
N THR A 277 27.82 6.38 24.78
CA THR A 277 29.12 6.98 24.41
C THR A 277 30.25 6.38 25.23
N GLY A 278 31.26 5.83 24.53
CA GLY A 278 32.44 5.23 25.16
C GLY A 278 32.29 3.78 25.62
N VAL A 279 31.12 3.14 25.44
CA VAL A 279 30.95 1.70 25.62
C VAL A 279 31.28 0.99 24.30
N VAL A 280 32.25 0.06 24.33
CA VAL A 280 32.79 -0.62 23.11
C VAL A 280 32.61 -2.14 23.15
N GLU A 281 31.84 -2.65 24.11
CA GLU A 281 31.53 -4.09 24.23
C GLU A 281 30.45 -4.49 23.22
N SER A 282 30.78 -5.40 22.31
CA SER A 282 29.93 -5.86 21.18
C SER A 282 28.57 -6.41 21.60
N ASP A 283 28.45 -6.84 22.85
CA ASP A 283 27.31 -7.57 23.38
C ASP A 283 26.38 -6.65 24.20
N THR A 284 26.69 -5.34 24.27
CA THR A 284 25.82 -4.34 24.91
C THR A 284 24.60 -4.08 24.03
N PRO A 285 23.36 -4.22 24.54
CA PRO A 285 22.17 -3.86 23.78
C PRO A 285 22.15 -2.34 23.52
N HIS A 286 22.11 -1.98 22.24
CA HIS A 286 21.86 -0.62 21.78
C HIS A 286 20.34 -0.33 21.79
N TRP A 287 19.97 0.93 21.60
CA TRP A 287 18.59 1.36 21.49
C TRP A 287 18.22 1.51 20.02
N LEU A 288 17.14 0.83 19.62
CA LEU A 288 16.50 0.98 18.33
C LEU A 288 15.37 2.00 18.45
N VAL A 289 15.49 3.10 17.71
CA VAL A 289 14.56 4.22 17.72
C VAL A 289 13.76 4.24 16.41
N GLU A 290 12.44 4.42 16.52
CA GLU A 290 11.50 4.53 15.41
C GLU A 290 10.68 5.82 15.51
N ALA A 291 10.64 6.65 14.47
CA ALA A 291 10.23 8.05 14.55
C ALA A 291 8.91 8.36 13.82
N LYS A 292 7.85 8.66 14.57
CA LYS A 292 6.51 8.95 14.03
C LYS A 292 6.08 10.40 14.21
N VAL A 293 5.94 11.09 13.08
CA VAL A 293 5.27 12.40 13.03
C VAL A 293 3.76 12.18 13.13
N ILE A 294 3.15 12.66 14.22
CA ILE A 294 1.69 12.66 14.39
C ILE A 294 1.08 13.64 13.37
N ARG A 295 -0.03 13.23 12.76
CA ARG A 295 -0.70 13.99 11.69
C ARG A 295 -2.18 14.10 11.99
N ASN A 296 -2.71 15.31 11.89
CA ASN A 296 -4.12 15.62 12.14
C ASN A 296 -4.63 15.12 13.51
N GLY A 297 -3.75 15.09 14.54
CA GLY A 297 -4.06 14.55 15.87
C GLY A 297 -4.24 13.02 15.93
N ASN A 298 -3.91 12.27 14.88
CA ASN A 298 -4.08 10.81 14.86
C ASN A 298 -2.90 10.09 15.56
N VAL A 299 -2.86 10.23 16.89
CA VAL A 299 -1.91 9.55 17.78
C VAL A 299 -2.02 8.03 17.64
N THR A 300 -3.24 7.50 17.55
CA THR A 300 -3.51 6.06 17.51
C THR A 300 -2.83 5.37 16.32
N ALA A 301 -2.83 5.97 15.14
CA ALA A 301 -2.14 5.43 13.97
C ALA A 301 -0.62 5.45 14.17
N ALA A 302 -0.06 6.60 14.60
CA ALA A 302 1.37 6.74 14.86
C ALA A 302 1.88 5.70 15.87
N VAL A 303 1.20 5.54 17.01
CA VAL A 303 1.56 4.56 18.05
C VAL A 303 1.49 3.13 17.52
N ARG A 304 0.45 2.77 16.76
CA ARG A 304 0.30 1.42 16.18
C ARG A 304 1.41 1.11 15.16
N GLU A 305 1.75 2.08 14.31
CA GLU A 305 2.84 1.95 13.34
C GLU A 305 4.19 1.77 14.04
N ALA A 306 4.46 2.54 15.11
CA ALA A 306 5.69 2.42 15.90
C ALA A 306 5.81 1.05 16.59
N VAL A 307 4.74 0.57 17.23
CA VAL A 307 4.74 -0.76 17.87
C VAL A 307 4.99 -1.87 16.85
N GLY A 308 4.32 -1.82 15.69
CA GLY A 308 4.53 -2.79 14.61
C GLY A 308 5.98 -2.84 14.19
N GLN A 309 6.53 -1.70 13.75
CA GLN A 309 7.88 -1.62 13.17
C GLN A 309 8.99 -1.92 14.19
N LEU A 310 8.90 -1.43 15.43
CA LEU A 310 9.86 -1.77 16.48
C LEU A 310 9.85 -3.27 16.83
N ARG A 311 8.69 -3.92 16.82
CA ARG A 311 8.57 -5.36 17.10
C ARG A 311 9.01 -6.22 15.92
N GLU A 312 8.64 -5.84 14.70
CA GLU A 312 9.12 -6.41 13.44
C GLU A 312 10.65 -6.36 13.38
N TYR A 313 11.25 -5.17 13.52
CA TYR A 313 12.71 -5.01 13.48
C TYR A 313 13.41 -5.77 14.62
N SER A 314 12.88 -5.71 15.84
CA SER A 314 13.42 -6.49 16.98
C SER A 314 13.41 -8.00 16.74
N TYR A 315 12.44 -8.50 15.98
CA TYR A 315 12.32 -9.92 15.67
C TYR A 315 13.20 -10.30 14.46
N PHE A 316 12.93 -9.78 13.27
CA PHE A 316 13.61 -10.19 12.04
C PHE A 316 15.08 -9.76 12.00
N LEU A 317 15.39 -8.52 12.39
CA LEU A 317 16.74 -7.98 12.24
C LEU A 317 17.68 -8.33 13.40
N TYR A 318 17.15 -8.88 14.51
CA TYR A 318 17.96 -9.24 15.68
C TYR A 318 17.71 -10.68 16.14
N ARG A 319 16.49 -11.01 16.58
CA ARG A 319 16.20 -12.32 17.19
C ARG A 319 16.43 -13.49 16.22
N GLU A 320 15.95 -13.40 14.99
CA GLU A 320 16.14 -14.48 13.99
C GLU A 320 17.60 -14.60 13.51
N ASN A 321 18.39 -13.53 13.68
CA ASN A 321 19.81 -13.50 13.35
C ASN A 321 20.70 -13.79 14.59
N GLU A 322 20.11 -14.31 15.67
CA GLU A 322 20.77 -14.63 16.96
C GLU A 322 21.55 -13.45 17.60
N LEU A 323 21.19 -12.21 17.24
CA LEU A 323 21.80 -11.00 17.79
C LEU A 323 21.17 -10.60 19.13
N VAL A 324 21.94 -9.87 19.95
CA VAL A 324 21.43 -9.26 21.19
C VAL A 324 20.24 -8.34 20.85
N ALA A 325 19.11 -8.58 21.52
CA ALA A 325 17.90 -7.82 21.27
C ALA A 325 18.05 -6.37 21.75
N PRO A 326 17.71 -5.36 20.91
CA PRO A 326 17.84 -3.97 21.28
C PRO A 326 16.80 -3.54 22.32
N HIS A 327 17.12 -2.48 23.04
CA HIS A 327 16.13 -1.68 23.74
C HIS A 327 15.27 -0.92 22.73
N LEU A 328 13.95 -0.86 22.92
CA LEU A 328 13.02 -0.29 21.93
C LEU A 328 12.55 1.10 22.36
N VAL A 329 12.62 2.07 21.44
CA VAL A 329 12.24 3.47 21.67
C VAL A 329 11.33 3.95 20.55
N ALA A 330 10.15 4.44 20.90
CA ALA A 330 9.24 5.10 19.97
C ALA A 330 9.33 6.63 20.14
N LEU A 331 9.74 7.33 19.08
CA LEU A 331 9.94 8.78 19.07
C LEU A 331 8.75 9.48 18.37
N PHE A 332 8.13 10.47 19.02
CA PHE A 332 6.95 11.16 18.48
C PHE A 332 7.12 12.68 18.41
N SER A 333 6.48 13.31 17.42
CA SER A 333 6.48 14.78 17.26
C SER A 333 5.53 15.54 18.19
N GLU A 334 4.68 14.85 18.93
CA GLU A 334 3.65 15.43 19.80
C GLU A 334 3.36 14.45 20.96
N ASP A 335 2.77 14.92 22.05
CA ASP A 335 2.32 14.10 23.18
C ASP A 335 1.35 12.98 22.73
N ILE A 336 1.60 11.76 23.21
CA ILE A 336 0.81 10.55 22.92
C ILE A 336 -0.25 10.24 23.98
N GLY A 337 -0.30 11.00 25.07
CA GLY A 337 -1.29 10.90 26.13
C GLY A 337 -1.41 9.48 26.71
N VAL A 338 -2.62 8.93 26.69
CA VAL A 338 -2.94 7.61 27.28
C VAL A 338 -2.12 6.44 26.71
N TYR A 339 -1.50 6.60 25.54
CA TYR A 339 -0.68 5.57 24.92
C TYR A 339 0.71 5.42 25.56
N ALA A 340 1.19 6.39 26.35
CA ALA A 340 2.48 6.29 27.04
C ALA A 340 2.56 5.06 27.97
N ALA A 341 1.52 4.85 28.79
CA ALA A 341 1.41 3.69 29.68
C ALA A 341 1.23 2.36 28.92
N TYR A 342 0.64 2.41 27.72
CA TYR A 342 0.53 1.24 26.85
C TYR A 342 1.90 0.85 26.27
N LEU A 343 2.70 1.81 25.80
CA LEU A 343 4.03 1.52 25.28
C LEU A 343 4.96 0.94 26.35
N GLU A 344 4.89 1.44 27.59
CA GLU A 344 5.59 0.87 28.76
C GLU A 344 5.22 -0.58 29.03
N ASP A 345 3.92 -0.91 29.06
CA ASP A 345 3.44 -2.30 29.20
C ASP A 345 3.91 -3.18 28.04
N GLN A 346 4.02 -2.60 26.84
CA GLN A 346 4.61 -3.26 25.67
C GLN A 346 6.15 -3.23 25.66
N GLY A 347 6.83 -2.82 26.72
CA GLY A 347 8.30 -2.83 26.83
C GLY A 347 9.00 -1.95 25.79
N ILE A 348 8.34 -0.87 25.36
CA ILE A 348 8.84 0.14 24.43
C ILE A 348 8.85 1.47 25.20
N ALA A 349 10.03 2.03 25.42
CA ALA A 349 10.09 3.39 25.94
C ALA A 349 9.55 4.36 24.89
N ALA A 350 8.91 5.45 25.29
CA ALA A 350 8.49 6.48 24.36
C ALA A 350 9.05 7.84 24.75
N VAL A 351 9.40 8.63 23.73
CA VAL A 351 9.91 9.99 23.85
C VAL A 351 9.13 10.87 22.88
N TRP A 352 8.72 12.07 23.30
CA TRP A 352 7.96 13.00 22.48
C TRP A 352 8.35 14.46 22.72
N GLN A 353 8.15 15.28 21.69
CA GLN A 353 8.35 16.73 21.79
C GLN A 353 7.29 17.36 22.71
N SER A 354 7.72 18.23 23.63
CA SER A 354 6.85 18.91 24.59
C SER A 354 7.40 20.31 24.91
N GLY A 355 6.72 21.35 24.41
CA GLY A 355 7.16 22.74 24.57
C GLY A 355 8.53 22.98 23.93
N ASP A 356 9.47 23.48 24.73
CA ASP A 356 10.86 23.78 24.33
C ASP A 356 11.82 22.58 24.55
N GLY A 357 11.31 21.36 24.75
CA GLY A 357 12.12 20.18 25.04
C GLY A 357 11.42 18.86 24.76
N TRP A 358 11.86 17.82 25.47
CA TRP A 358 11.40 16.45 25.29
C TRP A 358 10.88 15.88 26.61
N GLN A 359 9.85 15.03 26.50
CA GLN A 359 9.29 14.26 27.60
C GLN A 359 9.22 12.80 27.19
N GLY A 360 9.01 11.90 28.13
CA GLY A 360 8.97 10.48 27.83
C GLY A 360 8.35 9.63 28.92
N THR A 361 8.37 8.33 28.69
CA THR A 361 7.91 7.32 29.64
C THR A 361 8.91 7.12 30.78
N SER A 362 8.50 6.48 31.87
CA SER A 362 9.38 6.24 33.02
C SER A 362 10.62 5.40 32.68
N THR A 363 10.53 4.49 31.70
CA THR A 363 11.69 3.78 31.16
C THR A 363 12.63 4.70 30.39
N ALA A 364 12.12 5.69 29.63
CA ALA A 364 12.97 6.68 28.95
C ALA A 364 13.72 7.57 29.96
N THR A 365 13.06 8.02 31.02
CA THR A 365 13.70 8.74 32.14
C THR A 365 14.72 7.85 32.86
N ALA A 366 14.41 6.57 33.10
CA ALA A 366 15.33 5.62 33.74
C ALA A 366 16.58 5.32 32.89
N TRP A 367 16.48 5.45 31.56
CA TRP A 367 17.61 5.41 30.63
C TRP A 367 18.31 6.76 30.45
N GLY A 368 17.91 7.81 31.18
CA GLY A 368 18.49 9.15 31.06
C GLY A 368 18.23 9.83 29.71
N MET A 369 17.31 9.31 28.91
CA MET A 369 16.98 9.87 27.58
C MET A 369 16.18 11.17 27.69
N VAL A 370 15.44 11.34 28.78
CA VAL A 370 14.66 12.53 29.14
C VAL A 370 14.79 12.78 30.64
N ASP A 371 14.45 14.01 31.06
CA ASP A 371 14.58 14.49 32.45
C ASP A 371 13.51 13.91 33.40
#